data_AF-A0A820YK60-F1
#
_entry.id   AF-A0A820YK60-F1
#
_cell.length_a   1.000
_cell.length_b   1.000
_cell.length_c   1.000
_cell.angle_alpha   90.00
_cell.angle_beta   90.00
_cell.angle_gamma   90.00
#
_symmetry.space_group_name_H-M   'P 1'
#
loop_
_entity.id
_entity.type
_entity.pdbx_description
1 polymer ?
#
loop_
_entity_poly.entity_id
_entity_poly.type
_entity_poly.pdbx_seq_one_letter_code
_entity_poly.pdbx_strand_id
1 'polypeptide(L)'
;MTNSEELTVATTSTAIIDTNVSMSNAKSILDDPSWKEKLKLPPKDNRPKTADVTATKGHNFEDYCLKRELLMGIYEKGWEKPSPVQEQSIPIALTGRDVLAR
;
A
#
# COMPACT_ATOMS: atom_id res chain seq x y z
N MET A 1 -51.95 27.04 4.37
CA MET A 1 -50.90 26.00 4.50
C MET A 1 -49.58 26.71 4.25
N THR A 2 -48.72 26.64 5.26
CA THR A 2 -47.53 27.46 5.50
C THR A 2 -46.44 27.21 4.46
N ASN A 3 -45.91 28.29 3.88
CA ASN A 3 -44.65 28.29 3.13
C ASN A 3 -43.50 28.19 4.14
N SER A 4 -42.80 27.07 4.16
CA SER A 4 -41.50 26.94 4.84
C SER A 4 -40.82 25.68 4.31
N GLU A 5 -39.83 25.85 3.44
CA GLU A 5 -38.60 25.06 3.54
C GLU A 5 -37.47 25.89 2.95
N GLU A 6 -36.57 26.21 3.87
CA GLU A 6 -35.55 27.24 3.81
C GLU A 6 -34.30 26.69 3.10
N LEU A 7 -33.75 27.52 2.23
CA LEU A 7 -32.43 27.39 1.64
C LEU A 7 -31.37 27.48 2.76
N THR A 8 -30.67 26.39 3.10
CA THR A 8 -29.47 26.48 3.94
C THR A 8 -28.21 26.30 3.11
N VAL A 9 -27.39 27.35 3.18
CA VAL A 9 -26.09 27.51 2.53
C VAL A 9 -24.97 26.82 3.33
N ALA A 10 -23.96 26.39 2.58
CA ALA A 10 -22.62 25.92 2.92
C ALA A 10 -22.13 26.00 4.39
N THR A 11 -21.45 24.94 4.84
CA THR A 11 -20.25 25.09 5.69
C THR A 11 -19.27 23.94 5.43
N THR A 12 -18.14 24.33 4.84
CA THR A 12 -16.85 23.64 4.77
C THR A 12 -16.46 23.01 6.12
N SER A 13 -16.03 21.75 6.11
CA SER A 13 -15.09 21.24 7.10
C SER A 13 -14.04 20.39 6.41
N THR A 14 -13.06 21.11 5.84
CA THR A 14 -11.71 20.59 5.62
C THR A 14 -11.15 20.22 6.99
N ALA A 15 -11.12 18.93 7.31
CA ALA A 15 -10.33 18.45 8.43
C ALA A 15 -8.85 18.53 8.01
N ILE A 16 -8.19 19.55 8.55
CA ILE A 16 -6.75 19.73 8.56
C ILE A 16 -6.14 18.48 9.20
N ILE A 17 -5.30 17.77 8.45
CA ILE A 17 -4.43 16.74 9.02
C ILE A 17 -3.19 17.49 9.48
N ASP A 18 -3.12 17.79 10.77
CA ASP A 18 -1.95 18.40 11.40
C ASP A 18 -0.71 17.53 11.15
N THR A 19 0.16 18.00 10.28
CA THR A 19 1.50 17.46 10.06
C THR A 19 2.40 17.87 11.22
N ASN A 20 2.30 17.15 12.34
CA ASN A 20 3.34 17.12 13.36
C ASN A 20 3.80 15.68 13.57
N VAL A 21 4.52 15.15 12.57
CA VAL A 21 5.26 13.88 12.71
C VAL A 21 6.60 14.19 13.35
N SER A 22 6.66 14.07 14.68
CA SER A 22 7.91 14.04 15.44
C SER A 22 8.79 12.88 14.94
N MET A 23 9.99 13.20 14.45
CA MET A 23 10.97 12.29 13.86
C MET A 23 11.46 11.14 14.79
N SER A 24 11.03 11.09 16.05
CA SER A 24 11.31 10.00 16.99
C SER A 24 10.36 8.81 16.88
N ASN A 25 9.22 8.95 16.18
CA ASN A 25 8.15 7.94 16.14
C ASN A 25 8.24 6.94 14.97
N ALA A 26 9.15 7.15 14.01
CA ALA A 26 9.30 6.27 12.85
C ALA A 26 9.88 4.90 13.24
N LYS A 27 10.78 4.85 14.24
CA LYS A 27 11.43 3.60 14.66
C LYS A 27 10.48 2.63 15.37
N SER A 28 9.51 3.13 16.13
CA SER A 28 8.55 2.28 16.86
C SER A 28 7.51 1.63 15.95
N ILE A 29 7.18 2.26 14.81
CA ILE A 29 6.29 1.68 13.79
C ILE A 29 6.99 0.50 13.08
N LEU A 30 8.32 0.53 12.99
CA LEU A 30 9.10 -0.50 12.31
C LEU A 30 9.20 -1.82 13.09
N ASP A 31 8.86 -1.85 14.37
CA ASP A 31 8.89 -3.05 15.21
C ASP A 31 7.48 -3.58 15.55
N ASP A 32 6.44 -2.78 15.30
CA ASP A 32 5.05 -3.13 15.60
C ASP A 32 4.50 -4.21 14.64
N PRO A 33 4.08 -5.40 15.12
CA PRO A 33 3.47 -6.43 14.28
C PRO A 33 2.13 -6.00 13.64
N SER A 34 1.45 -4.99 14.18
CA SER A 34 0.19 -4.43 13.64
C SER A 34 0.42 -3.29 12.63
N TRP A 35 1.63 -3.12 12.11
CA TRP A 35 1.96 -2.05 11.16
C TRP A 35 1.06 -2.01 9.92
N LYS A 36 0.55 -3.17 9.47
CA LYS A 36 -0.30 -3.30 8.28
C LYS A 36 -1.66 -2.61 8.44
N GLU A 37 -2.20 -2.53 9.65
CA GLU A 37 -3.48 -1.87 9.97
C GLU A 37 -3.38 -0.34 9.89
N LYS A 38 -2.17 0.19 10.04
CA LYS A 38 -1.89 1.63 10.02
C LYS A 38 -1.68 2.18 8.61
N LEU A 39 -1.66 1.31 7.60
CA LEU A 39 -1.43 1.69 6.21
C LEU A 39 -2.66 2.33 5.59
N LYS A 40 -2.42 3.32 4.73
CA LYS A 40 -3.46 3.93 3.89
C LYS A 40 -3.53 3.16 2.57
N LEU A 41 -4.26 2.05 2.58
CA LEU A 41 -4.42 1.24 1.35
C LEU A 41 -5.26 2.00 0.32
N PRO A 42 -4.90 1.93 -0.97
CA PRO A 42 -5.71 2.48 -2.04
C PRO A 42 -6.99 1.62 -2.25
N PRO A 43 -8.01 2.17 -2.92
CA PRO A 43 -9.17 1.39 -3.33
C PRO A 43 -8.75 0.16 -4.14
N LYS A 44 -9.45 -0.97 -3.92
CA LYS A 44 -9.15 -2.22 -4.59
C LYS A 44 -9.24 -2.06 -6.11
N ASP A 45 -8.17 -2.45 -6.81
CA ASP A 45 -8.14 -2.46 -8.26
C ASP A 45 -8.98 -3.63 -8.79
N ASN A 46 -10.11 -3.30 -9.41
CA ASN A 46 -11.05 -4.27 -9.99
C ASN A 46 -10.89 -4.42 -11.51
N ARG A 47 -9.85 -3.83 -12.10
CA ARG A 47 -9.59 -4.00 -13.53
C ARG A 47 -9.25 -5.46 -13.83
N PRO A 48 -9.64 -5.97 -15.01
CA PRO A 48 -9.28 -7.33 -15.41
C PRO A 48 -7.75 -7.45 -15.46
N LYS A 49 -7.23 -8.44 -14.73
CA LYS A 49 -5.81 -8.74 -14.69
C LYS A 49 -5.47 -9.77 -15.75
N THR A 50 -4.37 -9.56 -16.45
CA THR A 50 -3.86 -10.44 -17.49
C THR A 50 -3.00 -11.56 -16.89
N ALA A 51 -2.69 -12.59 -17.69
CA ALA A 51 -1.97 -13.78 -17.23
C ALA A 51 -0.56 -13.47 -16.69
N ASP A 52 0.10 -12.46 -17.24
CA ASP A 52 1.37 -11.90 -16.75
C ASP A 52 1.27 -11.27 -15.36
N VAL A 53 0.06 -11.03 -14.85
CA VAL A 53 -0.19 -10.51 -13.49
C VAL A 53 -0.71 -11.60 -12.56
N THR A 54 -1.47 -12.58 -13.06
CA THR A 54 -2.20 -13.56 -12.23
C THR A 54 -1.56 -14.95 -12.14
N ALA A 55 -0.67 -15.33 -13.06
CA ALA A 55 -0.05 -16.66 -13.09
C ALA A 55 1.07 -16.82 -12.04
N THR A 56 0.78 -16.48 -10.78
CA THR A 56 1.74 -16.47 -9.68
C THR A 56 1.83 -17.85 -9.01
N LYS A 57 2.96 -18.15 -8.39
CA LYS A 57 3.20 -19.35 -7.58
C LYS A 57 2.58 -19.24 -6.18
N GLY A 58 2.14 -18.03 -5.80
CA GLY A 58 1.36 -17.79 -4.59
C GLY A 58 2.19 -17.30 -3.40
N HIS A 59 3.37 -16.73 -3.66
CA HIS A 59 4.20 -16.12 -2.63
C HIS A 59 3.65 -14.76 -2.20
N ASN A 60 4.00 -14.32 -0.98
CA ASN A 60 3.72 -12.98 -0.49
C ASN A 60 5.01 -12.16 -0.39
N PHE A 61 4.88 -10.84 -0.32
CA PHE A 61 6.07 -9.97 -0.22
C PHE A 61 6.84 -10.16 1.09
N GLU A 62 6.14 -10.58 2.15
CA GLU A 62 6.73 -10.88 3.46
C GLU A 62 7.69 -12.09 3.42
N ASP A 63 7.56 -12.98 2.42
CA ASP A 63 8.39 -14.18 2.29
C ASP A 63 9.83 -13.87 1.82
N TYR A 64 10.06 -12.68 1.26
CA TYR A 64 11.35 -12.30 0.66
C TYR A 64 12.31 -11.57 1.59
N CYS A 65 12.04 -11.56 2.91
CA CYS A 65 12.87 -10.87 3.91
C CYS A 65 13.16 -9.39 3.56
N LEU A 66 12.18 -8.71 2.96
CA LEU A 66 12.30 -7.29 2.59
C LEU A 66 12.25 -6.40 3.84
N LYS A 67 12.90 -5.23 3.75
CA LYS A 67 12.83 -4.21 4.82
C LYS A 67 11.39 -3.76 5.02
N ARG A 68 11.02 -3.48 6.27
CA ARG A 68 9.65 -3.10 6.62
C ARG A 68 9.18 -1.84 5.90
N GLU A 69 10.03 -0.83 5.77
CA GLU A 69 9.73 0.40 5.01
C GLU A 69 9.35 0.10 3.55
N LEU A 70 10.01 -0.87 2.93
CA LEU A 70 9.72 -1.28 1.56
C LEU A 70 8.38 -2.02 1.50
N LEU A 71 8.10 -2.94 2.44
CA LEU A 71 6.82 -3.63 2.53
C LEU A 71 5.66 -2.64 2.72
N MET A 72 5.83 -1.62 3.57
CA MET A 72 4.88 -0.53 3.75
C MET A 72 4.59 0.17 2.42
N GLY A 73 5.64 0.61 1.71
CA GLY A 73 5.48 1.28 0.42
C GLY A 73 4.80 0.41 -0.64
N ILE A 74 5.09 -0.89 -0.69
CA ILE A 74 4.45 -1.85 -1.61
C ILE A 74 2.93 -1.92 -1.37
N TYR A 75 2.52 -2.10 -0.11
CA TYR A 75 1.09 -2.21 0.23
C TYR A 75 0.34 -0.87 0.10
N GLU A 76 0.97 0.26 0.42
CA GLU A 76 0.38 1.59 0.19
C GLU A 76 0.18 1.92 -1.29
N LYS A 77 0.91 1.25 -2.20
CA LYS A 77 0.65 1.31 -3.64
C LYS A 77 -0.42 0.33 -4.13
N GLY A 78 -0.99 -0.47 -3.24
CA GLY A 78 -2.03 -1.45 -3.58
C GLY A 78 -1.47 -2.73 -4.19
N TRP A 79 -0.16 -2.98 -4.06
CA TRP A 79 0.46 -4.22 -4.52
C TRP A 79 0.33 -5.28 -3.42
N GLU A 80 -0.72 -6.08 -3.51
CA GLU A 80 -1.01 -7.09 -2.48
C GLU A 80 -0.11 -8.33 -2.59
N LYS A 81 0.20 -8.73 -3.83
CA LYS A 81 0.97 -9.93 -4.16
C LYS A 81 2.01 -9.65 -5.24
N PRO A 82 3.18 -10.30 -5.21
CA PRO A 82 4.17 -10.23 -6.27
C PRO A 82 3.60 -10.80 -7.58
N SER A 83 3.91 -10.16 -8.70
CA SER A 83 3.64 -10.74 -10.03
C SER A 83 4.59 -11.91 -10.34
N PRO A 84 4.30 -12.76 -11.34
CA PRO A 84 5.11 -13.94 -11.65
C PRO A 84 6.59 -13.60 -11.92
N VAL A 85 6.85 -12.50 -12.62
CA VAL A 85 8.22 -12.01 -12.87
C VAL A 85 8.89 -11.55 -11.58
N GLN A 86 8.16 -10.93 -10.65
CA GLN A 86 8.67 -10.48 -9.36
C GLN A 86 9.02 -11.67 -8.47
N GLU A 87 8.16 -12.69 -8.42
CA GLU A 87 8.44 -13.89 -7.62
C GLU A 87 9.75 -14.59 -8.01
N GLN A 88 10.12 -14.54 -9.29
CA GLN A 88 11.38 -15.12 -9.78
C GLN A 88 12.57 -14.17 -9.61
N SER A 89 12.37 -12.86 -9.82
CA SER A 89 13.45 -11.88 -9.84
C SER A 89 13.86 -11.38 -8.46
N ILE A 90 12.92 -11.24 -7.50
CA ILE A 90 13.21 -10.72 -6.16
C ILE A 90 14.31 -11.55 -5.47
N PRO A 91 14.23 -12.90 -5.39
CA PRO A 91 15.27 -13.69 -4.74
C PRO A 91 16.65 -13.54 -5.42
N ILE A 92 16.68 -13.45 -6.74
CA ILE A 92 17.93 -13.32 -7.51
C ILE A 92 18.56 -11.94 -7.30
N ALA A 93 17.74 -10.89 -7.36
CA ALA A 93 18.18 -9.52 -7.11
C ALA A 93 18.72 -9.34 -5.69
N LEU A 94 18.09 -9.97 -4.69
CA LEU A 94 18.56 -9.94 -3.30
C LEU A 94 19.93 -10.62 -3.11
N THR A 95 20.32 -11.55 -3.99
CA THR A 95 21.68 -12.13 -4.00
C THR A 95 22.73 -11.20 -4.61
N GLY A 96 22.35 -10.01 -5.10
CA GLY A 96 23.27 -9.06 -5.75
C GLY A 96 23.70 -9.48 -7.15
N ARG A 97 22.95 -10.36 -7.81
CA ARG A 97 23.20 -10.80 -9.19
C ARG A 97 22.40 -9.95 -10.18
N ASP A 98 22.98 -9.74 -11.36
CA ASP A 98 22.28 -9.10 -12.46
C ASP A 98 21.10 -9.94 -12.94
N VAL A 99 20.00 -9.27 -13.30
CA VAL A 99 18.76 -9.91 -13.75
C VAL A 99 18.36 -9.35 -15.10
N LEU A 100 18.17 -10.24 -16.09
CA LEU A 100 17.49 -9.93 -17.34
C LEU A 100 16.12 -10.62 -17.33
N ALA A 101 15.05 -9.82 -17.33
CA ALA A 101 13.67 -10.30 -17.33
C ALA A 101 12.98 -9.97 -18.66
N ARG A 102 12.03 -10.81 -19.08
CA ARG A 102 11.20 -10.63 -20.28
C ARG A 102 9.75 -10.97 -19.97
#